data_AF-S2DTQ0-F1
#
_entry.id   AF-S2DTQ0-F1
#
_cell.length_a   1.000
_cell.length_b   1.000
_cell.length_c   1.000
_cell.angle_alpha   90.00
_cell.angle_beta   90.00
_cell.angle_gamma   90.00
#
_symmetry.space_group_name_H-M   'P 1'
#
loop_
_entity.id
_entity.type
_entity.pdbx_description
1 polymer ?
#
loop_
_entity_poly.entity_id
_entity_poly.type
_entity_poly.pdbx_seq_one_letter_code
_entity_poly.pdbx_strand_id
1 'polypeptide(L)'
;MIRASLNPHVYLNHAKSTLLVAGENLRIFFEVANQSDLIEENRLKQLGFFRSTLLHYAITIELLLKDLALNYEKPNIESGKIKTFDDFLKNLKNGKKGGNGHDFKTIIKKYNLNFEQKELALINSLQEFAIWAGRFPYPKNNDQIEKLENVNGVSGPSLSNETDEIVKKILERVNIALQ
;
A
#
# COMPACT_ATOMS: atom_id res chain seq x y z
N MET A 1 25.81 -10.24 10.50
CA MET A 1 25.14 -10.04 9.20
C MET A 1 23.64 -9.86 9.45
N ILE A 2 23.05 -8.76 9.00
CA ILE A 2 21.59 -8.53 9.10
C ILE A 2 20.91 -9.34 7.99
N ARG A 3 19.83 -10.06 8.30
CA ARG A 3 19.06 -10.85 7.32
C ARG A 3 18.37 -9.92 6.31
N ALA A 4 18.29 -10.34 5.05
CA ALA A 4 17.61 -9.55 4.01
C ALA A 4 16.16 -9.17 4.37
N SER A 5 15.43 -10.07 5.03
CA SER A 5 14.06 -9.82 5.53
C SER A 5 13.96 -8.72 6.60
N LEU A 6 15.09 -8.31 7.19
CA LEU A 6 15.19 -7.24 8.19
C LEU A 6 16.01 -6.05 7.67
N ASN A 7 16.43 -6.08 6.41
CA ASN A 7 17.20 -5.00 5.80
C ASN A 7 16.25 -3.98 5.18
N PRO A 8 16.17 -2.74 5.70
CA PRO A 8 15.25 -1.72 5.18
C PRO A 8 15.44 -1.47 3.68
N HIS A 9 16.69 -1.44 3.21
CA HIS A 9 17.01 -1.18 1.81
C HIS A 9 16.37 -2.16 0.81
N VAL A 10 16.14 -3.41 1.24
CA VAL A 10 15.43 -4.40 0.43
C VAL A 10 13.99 -3.93 0.16
N TYR A 11 13.29 -3.48 1.21
CA TYR A 11 11.91 -3.00 1.10
C TYR A 11 11.82 -1.71 0.28
N LEU A 12 12.75 -0.77 0.47
CA LEU A 12 12.81 0.45 -0.34
C LEU A 12 12.99 0.15 -1.84
N ASN A 13 13.87 -0.80 -2.19
CA ASN A 13 14.06 -1.17 -3.59
C ASN A 13 12.81 -1.82 -4.20
N HIS A 14 12.15 -2.70 -3.45
CA HIS A 14 10.87 -3.28 -3.89
C HIS A 14 9.75 -2.24 -3.99
N ALA A 15 9.73 -1.22 -3.11
CA ALA A 15 8.77 -0.13 -3.20
C ALA A 15 8.97 0.66 -4.49
N LYS A 16 10.22 1.05 -4.79
CA LYS A 16 10.59 1.76 -6.03
C LYS A 16 10.24 0.95 -7.27
N SER A 17 10.55 -0.36 -7.30
CA SER A 17 10.21 -1.20 -8.46
C SER A 17 8.71 -1.27 -8.68
N THR A 18 7.93 -1.38 -7.59
CA THR A 18 6.48 -1.47 -7.67
C THR A 18 5.85 -0.15 -8.13
N LEU A 19 6.38 0.98 -7.68
CA LEU A 19 5.94 2.31 -8.10
C LEU A 19 6.16 2.54 -9.61
N LEU A 20 7.30 2.10 -10.15
CA LEU A 20 7.57 2.19 -11.58
C LEU A 20 6.52 1.43 -12.41
N VAL A 21 6.17 0.22 -11.98
CA VAL A 21 5.12 -0.57 -12.64
C VAL A 21 3.74 0.08 -12.51
N ALA A 22 3.43 0.67 -11.34
CA ALA A 22 2.19 1.40 -11.14
C ALA A 22 2.07 2.60 -12.12
N GLY A 23 3.16 3.35 -12.31
CA GLY A 23 3.22 4.46 -13.27
C GLY A 23 2.96 4.02 -14.71
N GLU A 24 3.57 2.92 -15.15
CA GLU A 24 3.31 2.36 -16.49
C GLU A 24 1.85 1.91 -16.64
N ASN A 25 1.30 1.24 -15.63
CA ASN A 25 -0.10 0.83 -15.66
C ASN A 25 -1.06 2.02 -15.67
N LEU A 26 -0.74 3.10 -14.95
CA LEU A 26 -1.53 4.33 -14.96
C LEU A 26 -1.51 5.00 -16.34
N ARG A 27 -0.34 5.06 -16.99
CA ARG A 27 -0.23 5.57 -18.36
C ARG A 27 -1.12 4.79 -19.31
N ILE A 28 -1.02 3.46 -19.30
CA ILE A 28 -1.83 2.59 -20.17
C ILE A 28 -3.32 2.69 -19.82
N PHE A 29 -3.67 2.82 -18.53
CA PHE A 29 -5.05 3.04 -18.10
C PHE A 29 -5.65 4.27 -18.79
N PHE A 30 -4.95 5.41 -18.79
CA PHE A 30 -5.43 6.61 -19.47
C PHE A 30 -5.50 6.45 -20.99
N GLU A 31 -4.56 5.72 -21.61
CA GLU A 31 -4.62 5.42 -23.03
C GLU A 31 -5.88 4.63 -23.41
N VAL A 32 -6.25 3.62 -22.62
CA VAL A 32 -7.46 2.82 -22.86
C VAL A 32 -8.73 3.59 -22.48
N ALA A 33 -8.68 4.44 -21.44
CA ALA A 33 -9.81 5.29 -21.04
C ALA A 33 -10.20 6.33 -22.10
N ASN A 34 -9.28 6.70 -22.99
CA ASN A 34 -9.55 7.58 -24.12
C ASN A 34 -10.13 6.83 -25.35
N GLN A 35 -10.30 5.51 -25.28
CA GLN A 35 -10.90 4.70 -26.34
C GLN A 35 -12.41 4.54 -26.11
N SER A 36 -13.13 3.96 -27.07
CA SER A 36 -14.56 3.73 -26.91
C SER A 36 -14.85 2.65 -25.86
N ASP A 37 -15.57 3.03 -24.80
CA ASP A 37 -16.04 2.14 -23.73
C ASP A 37 -17.16 1.17 -24.17
N LEU A 38 -17.71 1.38 -25.37
CA LEU A 38 -18.72 0.48 -25.97
C LEU A 38 -18.09 -0.85 -26.41
N ILE A 39 -16.76 -0.90 -26.54
CA ILE A 39 -16.02 -2.13 -26.80
C ILE A 39 -15.74 -2.81 -25.47
N GLU A 40 -16.34 -3.98 -25.24
CA GLU A 40 -16.21 -4.72 -23.98
C GLU A 40 -14.74 -4.95 -23.58
N GLU A 41 -13.88 -5.25 -24.55
CA GLU A 41 -12.44 -5.44 -24.33
C GLU A 41 -11.78 -4.21 -23.69
N ASN A 42 -12.13 -2.99 -24.14
CA ASN A 42 -11.58 -1.75 -23.60
C ASN A 42 -12.04 -1.52 -22.17
N ARG A 43 -13.33 -1.74 -21.89
CA ARG A 43 -13.89 -1.67 -20.53
C ARG A 43 -13.20 -2.65 -19.58
N LEU A 44 -12.99 -3.90 -20.02
CA LEU A 44 -12.31 -4.92 -19.22
C LEU A 44 -10.83 -4.56 -18.97
N LYS A 45 -10.13 -4.04 -19.99
CA LYS A 45 -8.75 -3.52 -19.85
C LYS A 45 -8.69 -2.38 -18.84
N GLN A 46 -9.59 -1.40 -18.92
CA GLN A 46 -9.66 -0.29 -17.96
C GLN A 46 -9.82 -0.79 -16.53
N LEU A 47 -10.77 -1.71 -16.29
CA LEU A 47 -10.97 -2.32 -14.96
C LEU A 47 -9.72 -3.08 -14.48
N GLY A 48 -9.05 -3.81 -15.38
CA GLY A 48 -7.83 -4.55 -15.08
C GLY A 48 -6.68 -3.62 -14.69
N PHE A 49 -6.37 -2.64 -15.53
CA PHE A 49 -5.33 -1.65 -15.24
C PHE A 49 -5.67 -0.85 -13.98
N PHE A 50 -6.93 -0.45 -13.80
CA PHE A 50 -7.37 0.24 -12.60
C PHE A 50 -7.03 -0.52 -11.31
N ARG A 51 -7.43 -1.80 -11.25
CA ARG A 51 -7.19 -2.66 -10.09
C ARG A 51 -5.70 -2.95 -9.89
N SER A 52 -4.97 -3.19 -10.98
CA SER A 52 -3.54 -3.49 -10.92
C SER A 52 -2.73 -2.28 -10.44
N THR A 53 -2.99 -1.08 -10.95
CA THR A 53 -2.34 0.15 -10.49
C THR A 53 -2.57 0.39 -9.00
N LEU A 54 -3.82 0.28 -8.52
CA LEU A 54 -4.13 0.46 -7.11
C LEU A 54 -3.47 -0.60 -6.21
N LEU A 55 -3.39 -1.86 -6.68
CA LEU A 55 -2.65 -2.90 -5.98
C LEU A 55 -1.16 -2.55 -5.87
N HIS A 56 -0.53 -2.09 -6.96
CA HIS A 56 0.86 -1.69 -6.94
C HIS A 56 1.11 -0.47 -6.05
N TYR A 57 0.21 0.52 -6.02
CA TYR A 57 0.28 1.60 -5.03
C TYR A 57 0.15 1.10 -3.60
N ALA A 58 -0.78 0.18 -3.32
CA ALA A 58 -0.95 -0.40 -1.99
C ALA A 58 0.31 -1.14 -1.52
N ILE A 59 0.90 -1.97 -2.39
CA ILE A 59 2.17 -2.67 -2.11
C ILE A 59 3.30 -1.66 -1.90
N THR A 60 3.38 -0.61 -2.71
CA THR A 60 4.40 0.44 -2.58
C THR A 60 4.32 1.09 -1.19
N ILE A 61 3.12 1.53 -0.77
CA ILE A 61 2.91 2.13 0.55
C ILE A 61 3.25 1.14 1.67
N GLU A 62 2.84 -0.11 1.55
CA GLU A 62 3.18 -1.15 2.55
C GLU A 62 4.69 -1.29 2.73
N LEU A 63 5.42 -1.38 1.62
CA LEU A 63 6.87 -1.56 1.62
C LEU A 63 7.58 -0.34 2.19
N LEU A 64 7.12 0.88 1.87
CA LEU A 64 7.68 2.10 2.44
C LEU A 64 7.45 2.20 3.95
N LEU A 65 6.26 1.84 4.43
CA LEU A 65 5.98 1.80 5.86
C LEU A 65 6.84 0.76 6.58
N LYS A 66 7.09 -0.40 5.95
CA LYS A 66 8.00 -1.43 6.48
C LYS A 66 9.45 -0.99 6.49
N ASP A 67 9.91 -0.33 5.44
CA ASP A 67 11.24 0.27 5.37
C ASP A 67 11.46 1.27 6.52
N LEU A 68 10.54 2.22 6.71
CA LEU A 68 10.58 3.14 7.85
C LEU A 68 10.62 2.41 9.18
N ALA A 69 9.70 1.47 9.40
CA ALA A 69 9.63 0.70 10.64
C ALA A 69 10.92 -0.06 10.95
N LEU A 70 11.53 -0.69 9.94
CA LEU A 70 12.79 -1.42 10.12
C LEU A 70 13.97 -0.48 10.42
N ASN A 71 13.97 0.74 9.86
CA ASN A 71 14.95 1.75 10.24
C ASN A 71 14.80 2.20 11.70
N TYR A 72 13.57 2.44 12.18
CA TYR A 72 13.32 2.71 13.60
C TYR A 72 13.74 1.56 14.52
N GLU A 73 13.60 0.32 14.05
CA GLU A 73 13.96 -0.89 14.80
C GLU A 73 15.43 -1.31 14.65
N LYS A 74 16.24 -0.56 13.90
CA LYS A 74 17.66 -0.87 13.67
C LYS A 74 18.44 -1.13 14.95
N PRO A 75 18.31 -0.36 16.06
CA PRO A 75 18.99 -0.68 17.32
C PRO A 75 18.54 -2.01 17.93
N ASN A 76 17.28 -2.39 17.78
CA ASN A 76 16.75 -3.68 18.27
C ASN A 76 17.20 -4.86 17.39
N ILE A 77 17.43 -4.62 16.10
CA ILE A 77 18.00 -5.61 15.17
C ILE A 77 19.49 -5.81 15.47
N GLU A 78 20.25 -4.72 15.63
CA GLU A 78 21.69 -4.75 15.90
C GLU A 78 22.03 -5.36 17.25
N SER A 79 21.22 -5.09 18.28
CA SER A 79 21.34 -5.74 19.60
C SER A 79 20.89 -7.20 19.62
N GLY A 80 20.29 -7.71 18.54
CA GLY A 80 19.79 -9.07 18.45
C GLY A 80 18.49 -9.31 19.22
N LYS A 81 17.79 -8.27 19.66
CA LYS A 81 16.43 -8.37 20.23
C LYS A 81 15.42 -8.79 19.17
N ILE A 82 15.60 -8.31 17.93
CA ILE A 82 14.85 -8.74 16.74
C ILE A 82 15.79 -9.56 15.85
N LYS A 83 15.56 -10.88 15.76
CA LYS A 83 16.43 -11.80 14.98
C LYS A 83 15.79 -12.26 13.68
N THR A 84 14.46 -12.26 13.64
CA THR A 84 13.66 -12.74 12.52
C THR A 84 12.58 -11.74 12.13
N PHE A 85 12.03 -11.87 10.92
CA PHE A 85 10.90 -11.05 10.50
C PHE A 85 9.67 -11.26 11.40
N ASP A 86 9.46 -12.48 11.89
CA ASP A 86 8.38 -12.75 12.86
C ASP A 86 8.58 -12.00 14.18
N ASP A 87 9.82 -11.85 14.64
CA ASP A 87 10.11 -11.04 15.83
C ASP A 87 9.78 -9.57 15.59
N PHE A 88 10.09 -9.06 14.41
CA PHE A 88 9.70 -7.72 13.98
C PHE A 88 8.17 -7.57 13.97
N LEU A 89 7.43 -8.51 13.36
CA LEU A 89 5.96 -8.48 13.32
C LEU A 89 5.34 -8.56 14.73
N LYS A 90 5.89 -9.39 15.61
CA LYS A 90 5.47 -9.46 17.02
C LYS A 90 5.73 -8.14 17.73
N ASN A 91 6.90 -7.54 17.52
CA ASN A 91 7.23 -6.25 18.09
C ASN A 91 6.27 -5.15 17.59
N LEU A 92 5.93 -5.12 16.30
CA LEU A 92 4.93 -4.20 15.74
C LEU A 92 3.59 -4.27 16.46
N LYS A 93 3.13 -5.48 16.84
CA LYS A 93 1.85 -5.69 17.53
C LYS A 93 1.97 -5.74 19.07
N ASN A 94 3.05 -5.21 19.65
CA ASN A 94 3.31 -5.25 21.09
C ASN A 94 3.18 -6.67 21.70
N GLY A 95 3.70 -7.68 20.99
CA GLY A 95 3.75 -9.07 21.43
C GLY A 95 2.52 -9.92 21.08
N LYS A 96 1.48 -9.37 20.42
CA LYS A 96 0.31 -10.17 20.00
C LYS A 96 0.63 -11.05 18.79
N LYS A 97 0.26 -12.34 18.86
CA LYS A 97 0.31 -13.28 17.71
C LYS A 97 -0.72 -12.87 16.64
N GLY A 98 -0.40 -13.10 15.35
CA GLY A 98 -1.36 -12.95 14.24
C GLY A 98 -1.25 -11.65 13.44
N GLY A 99 -0.04 -11.11 13.23
CA GLY A 99 0.17 -10.09 12.21
C GLY A 99 0.24 -10.71 10.82
N ASN A 100 -0.62 -10.28 9.89
CA ASN A 100 -0.50 -10.64 8.48
C ASN A 100 0.59 -9.82 7.76
N GLY A 101 1.18 -8.82 8.43
CA GLY A 101 2.21 -7.95 7.86
C GLY A 101 1.68 -6.86 6.93
N HIS A 102 0.37 -6.70 6.77
CA HIS A 102 -0.26 -5.76 5.84
C HIS A 102 -0.96 -4.58 6.56
N ASP A 103 -0.84 -4.47 7.89
CA ASP A 103 -1.56 -3.47 8.70
C ASP A 103 -0.87 -2.10 8.70
N PHE A 104 -1.20 -1.22 7.74
CA PHE A 104 -0.59 0.12 7.59
C PHE A 104 -0.79 0.97 8.84
N LYS A 105 -2.03 1.00 9.36
CA LYS A 105 -2.40 1.78 10.55
C LYS A 105 -1.59 1.41 11.80
N THR A 106 -1.20 0.14 11.92
CA THR A 106 -0.42 -0.33 13.08
C THR A 106 0.97 0.28 13.06
N ILE A 107 1.63 0.31 11.88
CA ILE A 107 2.95 0.90 11.72
C ILE A 107 2.91 2.40 11.98
N ILE A 108 1.97 3.11 11.33
CA ILE A 108 1.80 4.56 11.49
C ILE A 108 1.63 4.94 12.96
N LYS A 109 0.73 4.25 13.66
CA LYS A 109 0.45 4.53 15.08
C LYS A 109 1.65 4.21 15.98
N LYS A 110 2.33 3.08 15.75
CA LYS A 110 3.43 2.64 16.63
C LYS A 110 4.62 3.60 16.59
N TYR A 111 4.98 4.07 15.39
CA TYR A 111 6.13 4.96 15.20
C TYR A 111 5.75 6.43 15.15
N ASN A 112 4.49 6.77 15.46
CA ASN A 112 3.96 8.13 15.45
C ASN A 112 4.30 8.88 14.15
N LEU A 113 4.09 8.21 13.01
CA LEU A 113 4.41 8.76 11.70
C LEU A 113 3.41 9.86 11.34
N ASN A 114 3.92 11.05 11.04
CA ASN A 114 3.10 12.21 10.69
C ASN A 114 2.83 12.24 9.19
N PHE A 115 1.56 12.07 8.82
CA PHE A 115 1.06 12.18 7.46
C PHE A 115 -0.03 13.26 7.39
N GLU A 116 -0.11 13.94 6.25
CA GLU A 116 -1.16 14.89 5.94
C GLU A 116 -2.50 14.15 5.79
N GLN A 117 -3.61 14.88 5.97
CA GLN A 117 -4.95 14.29 5.92
C GLN A 117 -5.23 13.59 4.58
N LYS A 118 -4.78 14.17 3.46
CA LYS A 118 -4.92 13.56 2.12
C LYS A 118 -4.11 12.26 1.99
N GLU A 119 -2.88 12.24 2.50
CA GLU A 119 -2.02 11.04 2.51
C GLU A 119 -2.67 9.93 3.36
N LEU A 120 -3.15 10.26 4.56
CA LEU A 120 -3.87 9.31 5.41
C LEU A 120 -5.14 8.76 4.75
N ALA A 121 -5.89 9.61 4.05
CA ALA A 121 -7.07 9.17 3.31
C ALA A 121 -6.71 8.15 2.22
N LEU A 122 -5.64 8.41 1.45
CA LEU A 122 -5.17 7.48 0.43
C LEU A 122 -4.60 6.19 1.02
N ILE A 123 -3.79 6.27 2.07
CA ILE A 123 -3.25 5.08 2.76
C ILE A 123 -4.38 4.19 3.26
N ASN A 124 -5.42 4.79 3.86
CA ASN A 124 -6.58 4.06 4.36
C ASN A 124 -7.37 3.36 3.24
N SER A 125 -7.52 3.99 2.07
CA SER A 125 -8.22 3.39 0.94
C SER A 125 -7.40 2.28 0.27
N LEU A 126 -6.07 2.41 0.21
CA LEU A 126 -5.17 1.41 -0.37
C LEU A 126 -5.00 0.17 0.52
N GLN A 127 -5.21 0.26 1.84
CA GLN A 127 -5.01 -0.89 2.74
C GLN A 127 -5.85 -2.12 2.34
N GLU A 128 -7.09 -1.91 1.89
CA GLU A 128 -7.95 -3.00 1.42
C GLU A 128 -7.37 -3.69 0.17
N PHE A 129 -6.74 -2.93 -0.74
CA PHE A 129 -6.11 -3.51 -1.94
C PHE A 129 -4.91 -4.40 -1.60
N ALA A 130 -4.15 -4.07 -0.55
CA ALA A 130 -3.06 -4.92 -0.05
C ALA A 130 -3.58 -6.22 0.59
N ILE A 131 -4.65 -6.14 1.38
CA ILE A 131 -5.25 -7.32 2.04
C ILE A 131 -5.85 -8.29 1.03
N TRP A 132 -6.54 -7.77 0.02
CA TRP A 132 -7.25 -8.59 -0.97
C TRP A 132 -6.42 -8.88 -2.22
N ALA A 133 -5.20 -8.35 -2.32
CA ALA A 133 -4.29 -8.50 -3.46
C ALA A 133 -4.97 -8.18 -4.81
N GLY A 134 -5.80 -7.14 -4.86
CA GLY A 134 -6.54 -6.74 -6.07
C GLY A 134 -7.68 -7.68 -6.49
N ARG A 135 -8.03 -8.68 -5.68
CA ARG A 135 -9.24 -9.50 -5.86
C ARG A 135 -10.49 -8.65 -5.64
N PHE A 136 -11.59 -9.00 -6.31
CA PHE A 136 -12.90 -8.39 -6.06
C PHE A 136 -13.42 -8.86 -4.69
N PRO A 137 -13.35 -8.04 -3.63
CA PRO A 137 -13.67 -8.51 -2.30
C PRO A 137 -15.08 -8.08 -1.94
N TYR A 138 -15.97 -9.06 -1.74
CA TYR A 138 -17.19 -8.77 -1.00
C TYR A 138 -16.84 -8.60 0.48
N PRO A 139 -17.30 -7.52 1.13
CA PRO A 139 -17.18 -7.38 2.57
C PRO A 139 -17.80 -8.57 3.29
N LYS A 140 -17.30 -8.89 4.49
CA LYS A 140 -17.88 -9.95 5.32
C LYS A 140 -19.16 -9.52 6.06
N ASN A 141 -19.45 -8.22 6.10
CA ASN A 141 -20.63 -7.65 6.75
C ASN A 141 -21.67 -7.25 5.69
N ASN A 142 -22.91 -7.71 5.85
CA ASN A 142 -24.04 -7.33 5.00
C ASN A 142 -24.24 -5.82 4.94
N ASP A 143 -24.05 -5.06 6.03
CA ASP A 143 -24.21 -3.59 5.99
C ASP A 143 -23.24 -2.93 4.99
N GLN A 144 -22.06 -3.52 4.82
CA GLN A 144 -21.06 -3.02 3.88
C GLN A 144 -21.36 -3.48 2.45
N ILE A 145 -21.91 -4.69 2.29
CA ILE A 145 -22.39 -5.21 1.00
C ILE A 145 -23.54 -4.33 0.50
N GLU A 146 -24.57 -4.10 1.32
CA GLU A 146 -25.73 -3.26 0.98
C GLU A 146 -25.30 -1.82 0.62
N LYS A 147 -24.28 -1.28 1.29
CA LYS A 147 -23.69 0.02 0.93
C LYS A 147 -23.03 0.03 -0.45
N LEU A 148 -22.33 -1.05 -0.82
CA LEU A 148 -21.70 -1.18 -2.14
C LEU A 148 -22.73 -1.42 -3.25
N GLU A 149 -23.83 -2.09 -2.93
CA GLU A 149 -24.93 -2.38 -3.86
C GLU A 149 -25.90 -1.21 -4.05
N ASN A 150 -25.93 -0.25 -3.14
CA ASN A 150 -26.78 0.93 -3.25
C ASN A 150 -26.37 1.79 -4.45
N VAL A 151 -27.36 2.34 -5.18
CA VAL A 151 -27.21 3.06 -6.45
C VAL A 151 -26.31 4.30 -6.32
N ASN A 152 -26.19 4.86 -5.12
CA ASN A 152 -25.30 5.99 -4.83
C ASN A 152 -23.83 5.58 -4.59
N GLY A 153 -23.55 4.28 -4.46
CA GLY A 153 -22.23 3.70 -4.26
C GLY A 153 -21.50 4.16 -3.01
N VAL A 154 -20.32 3.57 -2.77
CA VAL A 154 -19.30 4.14 -1.87
C VAL A 154 -18.16 4.63 -2.75
N SER A 155 -17.74 5.88 -2.57
CA SER A 155 -16.57 6.43 -3.27
C SER A 155 -15.30 5.66 -2.84
N GLY A 156 -14.82 4.79 -3.73
CA GLY A 156 -13.52 4.14 -3.60
C GLY A 156 -12.38 5.07 -4.00
N PRO A 157 -11.12 4.62 -3.86
CA PRO A 157 -9.99 5.35 -4.42
C PRO A 157 -10.17 5.50 -5.93
N SER A 158 -10.03 6.72 -6.44
CA SER A 158 -9.94 6.98 -7.87
C SER A 158 -8.48 6.91 -8.32
N LEU A 159 -8.28 6.51 -9.58
CA LEU A 159 -7.02 6.75 -10.24
C LEU A 159 -7.04 8.15 -10.84
N SER A 160 -6.04 8.93 -10.46
CA SER A 160 -5.76 10.24 -11.02
C SER A 160 -4.25 10.49 -10.95
N ASN A 161 -3.79 11.51 -11.67
CA ASN A 161 -2.42 12.00 -11.51
C ASN A 161 -2.17 12.47 -10.06
N GLU A 162 -3.19 12.99 -9.35
CA GLU A 162 -3.06 13.36 -7.94
C GLU A 162 -2.74 12.13 -7.07
N THR A 163 -3.35 10.98 -7.33
CA THR A 163 -3.06 9.73 -6.60
C THR A 163 -1.59 9.33 -6.75
N ASP A 164 -1.05 9.39 -7.97
CA ASP A 164 0.36 9.07 -8.25
C ASP A 164 1.31 10.05 -7.53
N GLU A 165 1.03 11.34 -7.62
CA GLU A 165 1.83 12.39 -6.97
C GLU A 165 1.82 12.28 -5.44
N ILE A 166 0.69 11.91 -4.82
CA ILE A 166 0.65 11.63 -3.37
C ILE A 166 1.55 10.44 -3.01
N VAL A 167 1.53 9.35 -3.80
CA VAL A 167 2.39 8.18 -3.53
C VAL A 167 3.88 8.53 -3.69
N LYS A 168 4.24 9.30 -4.72
CA LYS A 168 5.61 9.82 -4.91
C LYS A 168 6.04 10.72 -3.75
N LYS A 169 5.17 11.63 -3.30
CA LYS A 169 5.43 12.49 -2.13
C LYS A 169 5.68 11.68 -0.86
N ILE A 170 4.94 10.59 -0.63
CA ILE A 170 5.18 9.68 0.49
C ILE A 170 6.56 9.02 0.39
N LEU A 171 6.96 8.55 -0.81
CA LEU A 171 8.31 8.02 -1.06
C LEU A 171 9.40 9.06 -0.76
N GLU A 172 9.24 10.30 -1.23
CA GLU A 172 10.19 11.38 -0.96
C GLU A 172 10.33 11.65 0.54
N ARG A 173 9.22 11.72 1.26
CA ARG A 173 9.22 11.92 2.72
C ARG A 173 9.93 10.78 3.45
N VAL A 174 9.70 9.53 3.02
CA VAL A 174 10.40 8.36 3.57
C VAL A 174 11.91 8.51 3.36
N ASN A 175 12.36 8.92 2.17
CA ASN A 175 13.79 9.12 1.91
C ASN A 175 14.40 10.22 2.79
N ILE A 176 13.67 11.33 3.02
CA ILE A 176 14.15 12.44 3.88
C ILE A 176 14.21 12.01 5.35
N ALA A 177 13.21 11.27 5.85
CA ALA A 177 13.15 10.83 7.25
C ALA A 177 14.28 9.86 7.65
N LEU A 178 15.02 9.34 6.66
CA LEU A 178 16.10 8.37 6.82
C LEU A 178 17.50 8.98 6.63
N GLN A 179 17.59 10.27 6.30
CA GLN A 179 18.84 11.05 6.23
C GLN A 179 19.15 11.69 7.59
#